data_AF-A0A955UCY6-F1
#
_entry.id   AF-A0A955UCY6-F1
#
_cell.length_a   1.000
_cell.length_b   1.000
_cell.length_c   1.000
_cell.angle_alpha   90.00
_cell.angle_beta   90.00
_cell.angle_gamma   90.00
#
_symmetry.space_group_name_H-M   'P 1'
#
loop_
_entity.id
_entity.type
_entity.pdbx_description
1 polymer ?
#
loop_
_entity_poly.entity_id
_entity_poly.type
_entity_poly.pdbx_seq_one_letter_code
_entity_poly.pdbx_strand_id
1 'polypeptide(L)'
;MSLDPGVISPEVEALCDTCGFSGMRILQMAFGNDQKAHHYRPHHFTQNSIVYTTIHDHNTTVGWSTAEPGKDTSQSHEEID
;
A
#
# COMPACT_ATOMS: atom_id res chain seq x y z
N MET A 1 13.23 6.25 -6.73
CA MET A 1 12.05 5.45 -6.36
C MET A 1 10.84 6.39 -6.40
N SER A 2 10.13 6.48 -7.52
CA SER A 2 8.85 7.18 -7.57
C SER A 2 7.78 6.18 -7.17
N LEU A 3 7.18 6.36 -6.00
CA LEU A 3 5.99 5.60 -5.63
C LEU A 3 4.78 6.43 -5.98
N ASP A 4 4.17 6.11 -7.11
CA ASP A 4 2.76 6.43 -7.30
C ASP A 4 1.97 5.13 -7.08
N PRO A 5 1.27 4.97 -5.94
CA PRO A 5 0.42 3.81 -5.68
C PRO A 5 -0.85 3.82 -6.55
N GLY A 6 -1.09 4.87 -7.35
CA GLY A 6 -2.20 4.99 -8.27
C GLY A 6 -1.94 4.29 -9.61
N VAL A 7 -2.51 3.09 -9.78
CA VAL A 7 -2.61 2.33 -11.05
C VAL A 7 -1.26 2.17 -11.77
N ILE A 8 -0.52 1.13 -11.38
CA ILE A 8 0.65 0.68 -12.13
C ILE A 8 0.15 0.01 -13.42
N SER A 9 0.51 0.56 -14.58
CA SER A 9 0.22 -0.10 -15.86
C SER A 9 1.08 -1.36 -16.02
N PRO A 10 0.62 -2.40 -16.74
CA PRO A 10 1.40 -3.62 -16.97
C PRO A 10 2.79 -3.36 -17.59
N GLU A 11 2.92 -2.28 -18.38
CA GLU A 11 4.18 -1.85 -18.96
C GLU A 11 5.19 -1.36 -17.91
N VAL A 12 4.72 -0.67 -16.87
CA VAL A 12 5.57 -0.20 -15.76
C VAL A 12 5.99 -1.36 -14.88
N GLU A 13 5.11 -2.34 -14.67
CA GLU A 13 5.44 -3.57 -13.94
C GLU A 13 6.52 -4.38 -14.69
N ALA A 14 6.34 -4.58 -16.00
CA ALA A 14 7.34 -5.22 -16.85
C ALA A 14 8.67 -4.45 -16.87
N LEU A 15 8.65 -3.12 -16.88
CA LEU A 15 9.87 -2.31 -16.81
C LEU A 15 10.58 -2.48 -15.46
N CYS A 16 9.84 -2.53 -14.36
CA CYS A 16 10.43 -2.75 -13.04
C CYS A 16 11.07 -4.15 -12.94
N ASP A 17 10.39 -5.17 -13.47
CA ASP A 17 10.90 -6.54 -13.51
C ASP A 17 12.18 -6.65 -14.35
N THR A 18 12.21 -6.03 -15.55
CA THR A 18 13.41 -6.03 -16.41
C THR A 18 14.58 -5.28 -15.81
N CYS A 19 14.33 -4.24 -15.02
CA CYS A 19 15.36 -3.47 -14.32
C CYS A 19 15.76 -4.10 -12.98
N GLY A 20 15.12 -5.20 -12.56
CA GLY A 20 15.40 -5.89 -11.29
C GLY A 20 15.00 -5.10 -10.05
N PHE A 21 14.10 -4.12 -10.17
CA PHE A 21 13.65 -3.34 -9.02
C PHE A 21 12.75 -4.19 -8.13
N SER A 22 13.04 -4.23 -6.82
CA SER A 22 12.19 -4.90 -5.85
C SER A 22 10.81 -4.24 -5.80
N GLY A 23 9.76 -5.06 -5.83
CA GLY A 23 8.39 -4.59 -5.69
C GLY A 23 8.21 -3.95 -4.31
N MET A 24 7.86 -2.67 -4.27
CA MET A 24 7.56 -2.02 -2.99
C MET A 24 6.10 -2.28 -2.59
N ARG A 25 5.86 -2.53 -1.30
CA ARG A 25 4.53 -2.80 -0.74
C ARG A 25 4.34 -2.02 0.55
N ILE A 26 3.14 -1.48 0.75
CA ILE A 26 2.75 -0.76 1.97
C ILE A 26 1.70 -1.61 2.68
N LEU A 27 2.02 -2.09 3.89
CA LEU A 27 1.20 -3.07 4.59
C LEU A 27 -0.15 -2.49 5.05
N GLN A 28 -0.24 -1.19 5.38
CA GLN A 28 -1.50 -0.54 5.74
C GLN A 28 -2.58 -0.65 4.64
N MET A 29 -2.19 -0.73 3.37
CA MET A 29 -3.12 -0.88 2.24
C MET A 29 -3.77 -2.28 2.17
N ALA A 30 -3.32 -3.24 2.97
CA ALA A 30 -3.80 -4.62 2.93
C ALA A 30 -5.16 -4.84 3.61
N PHE A 31 -5.62 -3.85 4.38
CA PHE A 31 -6.69 -4.00 5.37
C PHE A 31 -7.92 -3.11 5.12
N GLY A 32 -7.97 -2.36 4.02
CA GLY A 32 -9.14 -1.58 3.63
C GLY A 32 -10.08 -2.33 2.67
N ASN A 33 -11.22 -1.72 2.36
CA ASN A 33 -12.23 -2.27 1.45
C ASN A 33 -11.92 -2.05 -0.05
N ASP A 34 -10.73 -1.51 -0.37
CA ASP A 34 -10.26 -1.35 -1.75
C ASP A 34 -10.07 -2.72 -2.40
N GLN A 35 -10.56 -2.90 -3.63
CA GLN A 35 -10.41 -4.14 -4.39
C GLN A 35 -8.94 -4.55 -4.53
N LYS A 36 -7.99 -3.61 -4.55
CA LYS A 36 -6.55 -3.84 -4.64
C LYS A 36 -5.90 -4.22 -3.32
N ALA A 37 -6.60 -4.11 -2.18
CA ALA A 37 -6.06 -4.47 -0.86
C ALA A 37 -5.50 -5.90 -0.84
N HIS A 38 -6.09 -6.82 -1.62
CA HIS A 38 -5.58 -8.17 -1.76
C HIS A 38 -4.11 -8.22 -2.20
N HIS A 39 -3.65 -7.36 -3.12
CA HIS A 39 -2.25 -7.34 -3.59
C HIS A 39 -1.25 -6.95 -2.49
N TYR A 40 -1.72 -6.26 -1.44
CA TYR A 40 -0.90 -5.81 -0.33
C TYR A 40 -0.89 -6.81 0.84
N ARG A 41 -1.55 -7.96 0.71
CA ARG A 41 -1.55 -8.99 1.76
C ARG A 41 -0.24 -9.78 1.77
N PRO A 42 0.31 -10.13 2.95
CA PRO A 42 1.59 -10.80 3.07
C PRO A 42 1.78 -12.07 2.24
N HIS A 43 0.72 -12.86 2.04
CA HIS A 43 0.76 -14.10 1.26
C HIS A 43 0.84 -13.87 -0.26
N HIS A 44 0.66 -12.64 -0.74
CA HIS A 44 0.84 -12.27 -2.15
C HIS A 44 2.19 -11.59 -2.42
N PHE A 45 3.04 -11.45 -1.41
CA PHE A 45 4.36 -10.85 -1.60
C PHE A 45 5.31 -11.82 -2.30
N THR A 46 6.04 -11.30 -3.28
CA THR A 46 7.14 -12.03 -3.92
C THR A 46 8.40 -11.90 -3.06
N GLN A 47 9.33 -12.83 -3.20
CA GLN A 47 10.58 -12.81 -2.42
C GLN A 47 11.42 -11.54 -2.64
N ASN A 48 11.29 -10.91 -3.81
CA ASN A 48 11.95 -9.65 -4.14
C ASN A 48 11.06 -8.44 -3.80
N SER A 49 10.52 -8.40 -2.57
CA SER A 49 9.68 -7.30 -2.11
C SER A 49 10.34 -6.53 -0.96
N ILE A 50 10.22 -5.20 -1.00
CA ILE A 50 10.53 -4.34 0.14
C ILE A 50 9.20 -3.90 0.74
N VAL A 51 8.93 -4.36 1.96
CA VAL A 51 7.66 -4.13 2.65
C VAL A 51 7.85 -3.06 3.71
N TYR A 52 7.05 -2.01 3.65
CA TYR A 52 6.98 -0.96 4.65
C TYR A 52 5.67 -1.07 5.41
N THR A 53 5.72 -0.85 6.73
CA THR A 53 4.49 -0.76 7.53
C THR A 53 3.68 0.49 7.14
N THR A 54 4.39 1.59 6.92
CA THR A 54 3.90 2.90 6.50
C THR A 54 5.06 3.64 5.80
N ILE A 55 4.76 4.73 5.08
CA ILE A 55 5.75 5.64 4.49
C ILE A 55 5.50 7.07 4.97
N HIS A 56 6.40 8.02 4.67
CA HIS A 56 6.43 9.36 5.28
C HIS A 56 5.15 10.20 5.14
N ASP A 57 4.37 9.94 4.10
CA ASP A 57 3.11 10.57 3.71
C ASP A 57 1.88 9.85 4.29
N HIS A 58 2.06 8.68 4.88
CA HIS A 58 1.01 7.92 5.55
C HIS A 58 1.06 8.13 7.07
N ASN A 59 -0.06 7.93 7.74
CA ASN A 59 -0.10 7.98 9.20
C ASN A 59 0.79 6.86 9.79
N THR A 60 1.34 7.09 10.96
CA THR A 60 2.07 6.06 11.71
C THR A 60 1.18 4.84 11.91
N THR A 61 1.76 3.64 12.09
CA THR A 61 0.96 2.42 12.30
C THR A 61 0.01 2.54 13.50
N VAL A 62 0.46 3.19 14.58
CA VAL A 62 -0.38 3.46 15.76
C VAL A 62 -1.46 4.48 15.41
N GLY A 63 -1.09 5.63 14.85
CA GLY A 63 -2.04 6.69 14.52
C GLY A 63 -3.11 6.25 13.51
N TRP A 64 -2.75 5.39 12.55
CA TRP A 64 -3.71 4.75 11.64
C TRP A 64 -4.66 3.80 12.37
N SER A 65 -4.14 2.90 13.22
CA SER A 65 -4.95 1.90 13.92
C SER A 65 -5.93 2.50 14.94
N THR A 66 -5.67 3.72 15.42
CA THR A 66 -6.51 4.41 16.41
C THR A 66 -7.26 5.60 15.83
N ALA A 67 -7.13 5.88 14.53
CA ALA A 67 -7.76 7.04 13.92
C ALA A 67 -9.28 6.91 13.92
N GLU A 68 -9.98 7.98 14.31
CA GLU A 68 -11.41 8.10 14.06
C GLU A 68 -11.64 8.60 12.62
N PRO A 69 -12.41 7.86 11.78
CA PRO A 69 -12.65 8.29 10.40
C PRO A 69 -13.35 9.65 10.35
N GLY A 70 -12.87 10.55 9.48
CA GLY A 70 -13.43 11.90 9.33
C GLY A 70 -12.96 12.93 10.37
N LYS A 71 -12.09 12.55 11.32
CA LYS A 71 -11.52 13.48 12.32
C LYS A 71 -10.00 13.45 12.34
N ASP A 72 -9.42 12.26 12.47
CA ASP A 72 -7.96 12.09 12.57
C ASP A 72 -7.31 11.59 11.26
N THR A 73 -8.15 11.24 10.27
CA THR A 73 -7.73 10.71 8.98
C THR A 73 -8.61 11.24 7.85
N SER A 74 -8.01 11.41 6.68
CA SER A 74 -8.70 11.71 5.43
C SER A 74 -9.45 10.49 4.86
N GLN A 75 -9.22 9.30 5.41
CA GLN A 75 -9.94 8.08 5.04
C GLN A 75 -11.39 8.14 5.55
N SER A 76 -12.31 7.74 4.69
CA SER A 76 -13.75 7.69 4.95
C SER A 76 -14.13 6.42 5.72
N HIS A 77 -15.30 6.43 6.40
CA HIS A 77 -15.81 5.25 7.11
C HIS A 77 -15.96 4.03 6.18
N GLU A 78 -16.41 4.24 4.94
CA GLU A 78 -16.59 3.16 3.94
C GLU A 78 -15.28 2.49 3.48
N GLU A 79 -14.13 3.16 3.66
CA GLU A 79 -12.81 2.60 3.31
C GLU A 79 -12.21 1.75 4.44
N ILE A 80 -12.76 1.87 5.66
CA ILE A 80 -12.25 1.26 6.89
C ILE A 80 -13.15 0.12 7.39
N ASP A 81 -14.46 0.16 7.10
CA ASP A 81 -15.44 -0.89 7.46
C ASP A 81 -15.37 -2.16 6.58
#